data_AF-A0A088EY08-F1
#
_entry.id   AF-A0A088EY08-F1
#
_cell.length_a   1.000
_cell.length_b   1.000
_cell.length_c   1.000
_cell.angle_alpha   90.00
_cell.angle_beta   90.00
_cell.angle_gamma   90.00
#
_symmetry.space_group_name_H-M   'P 1'
#
loop_
_entity.id
_entity.type
_entity.pdbx_description
1 polymer ?
#
loop_
_entity_poly.entity_id
_entity_poly.type
_entity_poly.pdbx_seq_one_letter_code
_entity_poly.pdbx_strand_id
1 'polypeptide(L)'
;MKTTTIQLKNNYVLIKPQGSYDKVTVGGIDLKVGYNHETRGRHVSIIGKVIKLPESLIFLGNLLKETSNQDERKSIVASSLQWDTQNVLRVGDDVLYDYMLNNTCETEARVVEIEGIGDCYLISYDSIFGYSRDGDKYVPINGYVFFKRDEAKGRVAKGDLEIIYKTGDYHEDYGTVIAADEPVSAYLFTNYNDHGLKLHESDRILVKKGHGFRIAYDIHASEELKEIEVVRRPNIIAVCNS
;
A
#
# COMPACT_ATOMS: atom_id res chain seq x y z
N MET A 1 25.49 7.69 27.36
CA MET A 1 24.76 7.85 26.09
C MET A 1 23.57 8.76 26.33
N LYS A 2 23.47 9.89 25.63
CA LYS A 2 22.24 10.70 25.66
C LYS A 2 21.25 10.05 24.71
N THR A 3 20.24 9.37 25.26
CA THR A 3 19.13 8.85 24.47
C THR A 3 18.30 10.05 24.01
N THR A 4 18.47 10.49 22.77
CA THR A 4 17.60 11.52 22.19
C THR A 4 16.25 10.87 21.91
N THR A 5 15.25 11.18 22.73
CA THR A 5 13.89 10.68 22.52
C THR A 5 13.26 11.45 21.36
N ILE A 6 13.28 10.86 20.16
CA ILE A 6 12.58 11.44 18.99
C ILE A 6 11.07 11.33 19.23
N GLN A 7 10.34 12.44 19.35
CA GLN A 7 8.88 12.43 19.31
C GLN A 7 8.42 12.51 17.85
N LEU A 8 7.52 11.61 17.46
CA LEU A 8 6.95 11.64 16.12
C LEU A 8 5.68 12.46 16.11
N LYS A 9 5.51 13.27 15.06
CA LYS A 9 4.24 13.96 14.80
C LYS A 9 3.13 12.93 14.61
N ASN A 10 1.91 13.30 15.03
CA ASN A 10 0.71 12.48 14.88
C ASN A 10 0.59 11.90 13.46
N ASN A 11 0.14 10.66 13.35
CA ASN A 11 -0.12 9.94 12.08
C ASN A 11 1.11 9.56 11.24
N TYR A 12 2.33 9.83 11.70
CA TYR A 12 3.54 9.41 10.99
C TYR A 12 4.23 8.26 11.70
N VAL A 13 4.66 7.27 10.92
CA VAL A 13 5.43 6.11 11.35
C VAL A 13 6.86 6.28 10.85
N LEU A 14 7.83 5.94 11.69
CA LEU A 14 9.23 5.90 11.29
C LEU A 14 9.58 4.49 10.83
N ILE A 15 10.01 4.37 9.57
CA ILE A 15 10.26 3.09 8.90
C ILE A 15 11.69 3.04 8.40
N LYS A 16 12.37 1.92 8.65
CA LYS A 16 13.66 1.59 8.02
C LYS A 16 13.39 0.80 6.74
N PRO A 17 13.62 1.34 5.53
CA PRO A 17 13.48 0.55 4.30
C PRO A 17 14.39 -0.69 4.35
N GLN A 18 13.84 -1.84 3.98
CA GLN A 18 14.58 -3.10 3.88
C GLN A 18 15.01 -3.31 2.43
N GLY A 19 16.28 -3.07 2.17
CA GLY A 19 16.85 -3.23 0.84
C GLY A 19 16.43 -2.15 -0.14
N SER A 20 17.21 -2.03 -1.21
CA SER A 20 16.95 -1.11 -2.28
C SER A 20 16.44 -1.92 -3.48
N TYR A 21 15.17 -1.73 -3.84
CA TYR A 21 14.53 -2.36 -5.02
C TYR A 21 15.18 -1.95 -6.34
N ASP A 22 16.20 -1.09 -6.27
CA ASP A 22 17.05 -0.73 -7.37
C ASP A 22 18.22 -1.72 -7.54
N LYS A 23 18.38 -2.80 -6.76
CA LYS A 23 19.49 -3.76 -6.95
C LYS A 23 19.01 -5.18 -7.18
N VAL A 24 19.42 -5.77 -8.29
CA VAL A 24 19.25 -7.20 -8.58
C VAL A 24 20.60 -7.80 -8.87
N THR A 25 20.96 -8.88 -8.16
CA THR A 25 22.18 -9.63 -8.43
C THR A 25 21.92 -10.66 -9.52
N VAL A 26 22.51 -10.46 -10.71
CA VAL A 26 22.44 -11.41 -11.82
C VAL A 26 23.83 -11.95 -12.10
N GLY A 27 24.05 -13.25 -11.87
CA GLY A 27 25.36 -13.88 -12.10
C GLY A 27 26.51 -13.30 -11.23
N GLY A 28 26.19 -12.84 -10.01
CA GLY A 28 27.18 -12.24 -9.09
C GLY A 28 27.48 -10.76 -9.34
N ILE A 29 26.76 -10.11 -10.25
CA ILE A 29 26.87 -8.66 -10.52
C ILE A 29 25.63 -7.96 -9.96
N ASP A 30 25.83 -6.96 -9.11
CA ASP A 30 24.76 -6.09 -8.62
C ASP A 30 24.39 -5.07 -9.71
N LEU A 31 23.24 -5.28 -10.35
CA LEU A 31 22.69 -4.37 -11.34
C LEU A 31 21.81 -3.33 -10.65
N LYS A 32 22.14 -2.05 -10.85
CA LYS A 32 21.25 -0.97 -10.44
C LYS A 32 20.12 -0.81 -11.46
N VAL A 33 18.90 -1.22 -11.11
CA VAL A 33 17.70 -1.04 -11.94
C VAL A 33 17.30 0.43 -11.89
N GLY A 34 17.71 1.16 -12.92
CA GLY A 34 17.28 2.54 -13.13
C GLY A 34 15.81 2.57 -13.55
N TYR A 35 14.95 3.17 -12.71
CA TYR A 35 13.58 3.48 -13.11
C TYR A 35 13.62 4.66 -14.08
N ASN A 36 13.30 4.44 -15.36
CA ASN A 36 12.94 5.55 -16.23
C ASN A 36 11.58 6.08 -15.74
N HIS A 37 11.61 7.27 -15.14
CA HIS A 37 10.50 8.01 -14.52
C HIS A 37 9.32 8.38 -15.46
N GLU A 38 9.25 7.83 -16.67
CA GLU A 38 8.27 8.26 -17.68
C GLU A 38 6.89 7.62 -17.55
N THR A 39 6.73 6.53 -16.80
CA THR A 39 5.42 5.89 -16.61
C THR A 39 4.86 6.18 -15.23
N ARG A 40 4.18 7.34 -15.09
CA ARG A 40 3.44 7.83 -13.91
C ARG A 40 2.30 6.93 -13.40
N GLY A 41 2.25 5.64 -13.74
CA GLY A 41 1.19 4.71 -13.35
C GLY A 41 1.69 3.34 -12.91
N ARG A 42 2.98 3.25 -12.52
CA ARG A 42 3.66 1.99 -12.23
C ARG A 42 4.09 1.97 -10.77
N HIS A 43 3.28 1.31 -9.94
CA HIS A 43 3.52 1.14 -8.51
C HIS A 43 4.46 -0.03 -8.24
N VAL A 44 5.40 0.15 -7.32
CA VAL A 44 6.27 -0.91 -6.79
C VAL A 44 6.23 -0.82 -5.28
N SER A 45 5.97 -1.91 -4.59
CA SER A 45 5.95 -1.91 -3.13
C SER A 45 7.35 -2.02 -2.59
N ILE A 46 7.59 -1.28 -1.52
CA ILE A 46 8.78 -1.39 -0.69
C ILE A 46 8.39 -2.02 0.64
N ILE A 47 9.18 -3.00 1.06
CA ILE A 47 9.15 -3.52 2.42
C ILE A 47 10.05 -2.62 3.28
N GLY A 48 9.53 -2.16 4.40
CA GLY A 48 10.31 -1.52 5.44
C GLY A 48 9.97 -2.08 6.81
N LYS A 49 10.83 -1.86 7.79
CA LYS A 49 10.60 -2.26 9.18
C LYS A 49 10.16 -1.07 10.02
N VAL A 50 9.11 -1.22 10.81
CA VAL A 50 8.64 -0.18 11.73
C VAL A 50 9.65 -0.01 12.86
N ILE A 51 10.27 1.16 12.93
CA ILE A 51 11.21 1.53 13.99
C ILE A 51 10.49 2.24 15.13
N LYS A 52 9.53 3.11 14.81
CA LYS A 52 8.77 3.87 15.81
C LYS A 52 7.38 4.25 15.33
N LEU A 53 6.42 4.15 16.24
CA LEU A 53 5.03 4.55 16.03
C LEU A 53 4.78 5.99 16.52
N PRO A 54 3.76 6.68 15.99
CA PRO A 54 3.32 7.96 16.54
C PRO A 54 2.76 7.78 17.95
N GLU A 55 2.76 8.84 18.75
CA GLU A 55 2.16 8.81 20.11
C GLU A 55 0.65 8.60 20.06
N SER A 56 0.00 9.10 19.01
CA SER A 56 -1.42 8.88 18.76
C SER A 56 -1.73 8.87 17.27
N LEU A 57 -2.77 8.10 16.92
CA LEU A 57 -3.43 8.17 15.63
C LEU A 57 -4.65 9.10 15.78
N ILE A 58 -4.74 10.09 14.91
CA ILE A 58 -5.73 11.16 14.99
C ILE A 58 -6.59 11.12 13.73
N PHE A 59 -7.86 10.80 13.91
CA PHE A 59 -8.91 10.91 12.90
C PHE A 59 -9.91 12.01 13.29
N LEU A 60 -10.08 13.01 12.42
CA LEU A 60 -10.89 14.22 12.66
C LEU A 60 -12.13 14.27 11.76
N GLY A 61 -12.66 13.12 11.34
CA GLY A 61 -13.80 13.06 10.41
C GLY A 61 -15.06 13.78 10.90
N ASN A 62 -15.39 13.70 12.20
CA ASN A 62 -16.57 14.39 12.75
C ASN A 62 -16.37 15.90 12.78
N LEU A 63 -15.20 16.36 13.24
CA LEU A 63 -14.85 17.78 13.21
C LEU A 63 -14.94 18.33 11.79
N LEU A 64 -14.40 17.62 10.80
CA LEU A 64 -14.45 18.03 9.40
C LEU A 64 -15.89 18.17 8.86
N LYS A 65 -16.85 17.36 9.34
CA LYS A 65 -18.26 17.45 8.93
C LYS A 65 -18.94 18.70 9.50
N GLU A 66 -18.54 19.10 10.69
CA GLU A 66 -19.10 20.26 11.41
C GLU A 66 -18.45 21.58 10.95
N THR A 67 -17.23 21.54 10.43
CA THR A 67 -16.51 22.73 9.93
C THR A 67 -17.02 23.19 8.56
N SER A 68 -17.57 24.41 8.51
CA SER A 68 -18.01 25.06 7.27
C SER A 68 -16.91 25.88 6.58
N ASN A 69 -15.90 26.36 7.32
CA ASN A 69 -14.80 27.17 6.79
C ASN A 69 -13.81 26.33 5.96
N GLN A 70 -13.53 26.75 4.72
CA GLN A 70 -12.69 25.98 3.79
C GLN A 70 -11.22 25.87 4.18
N ASP A 71 -10.63 26.90 4.77
CA ASP A 71 -9.21 26.87 5.15
C ASP A 71 -9.00 26.04 6.42
N GLU A 72 -9.95 26.10 7.34
CA GLU A 72 -9.98 25.21 8.50
C GLU A 72 -10.17 23.74 8.08
N ARG A 73 -11.07 23.47 7.11
CA ARG A 73 -11.23 22.14 6.51
C ARG A 73 -9.92 21.61 5.93
N LYS A 74 -9.17 22.43 5.18
CA LYS A 74 -7.85 22.03 4.64
C LYS A 74 -6.86 21.69 5.76
N SER A 75 -6.83 22.49 6.82
CA SER A 75 -5.96 22.26 7.99
C SER A 75 -6.30 20.94 8.70
N ILE A 76 -7.59 20.66 8.89
CA ILE A 76 -8.08 19.41 9.45
C ILE A 76 -7.66 18.23 8.56
N VAL A 77 -7.84 18.34 7.24
CA VAL A 77 -7.46 17.29 6.29
C VAL A 77 -5.95 17.01 6.33
N ALA A 78 -5.11 18.04 6.44
CA ALA A 78 -3.67 17.89 6.52
C ALA A 78 -3.18 17.25 7.84
N SER A 79 -4.01 17.28 8.89
CA SER A 79 -3.65 16.84 10.24
C SER A 79 -4.34 15.55 10.68
N SER A 80 -5.28 15.05 9.88
CA SER A 80 -6.07 13.85 10.15
C SER A 80 -5.60 12.66 9.33
N LEU A 81 -5.81 11.46 9.86
CA LEU A 81 -5.88 10.27 9.04
C LEU A 81 -7.05 10.38 8.05
N GLN A 82 -6.87 9.77 6.90
CA GLN A 82 -7.92 9.60 5.90
C GLN A 82 -8.94 8.54 6.33
N TRP A 83 -8.50 7.57 7.13
CA TRP A 83 -9.29 6.42 7.55
C TRP A 83 -9.22 6.24 9.06
N ASP A 84 -10.36 5.90 9.66
CA ASP A 84 -10.42 5.47 11.06
C ASP A 84 -10.19 3.95 11.11
N THR A 85 -8.93 3.56 11.30
CA THR A 85 -8.50 2.15 11.29
C THR A 85 -8.38 1.60 12.70
N GLN A 86 -8.79 0.34 12.88
CA GLN A 86 -8.63 -0.39 14.13
C GLN A 86 -7.33 -1.21 14.18
N ASN A 87 -6.68 -1.43 13.04
CA ASN A 87 -5.45 -2.19 12.98
C ASN A 87 -4.28 -1.32 13.42
N VAL A 88 -3.56 -1.80 14.43
CA VAL A 88 -2.45 -1.07 15.05
C VAL A 88 -1.15 -1.80 14.73
N LEU A 89 -0.30 -1.14 13.94
CA LEU A 89 1.07 -1.55 13.70
C LEU A 89 1.84 -1.65 15.03
N ARG A 90 2.87 -2.49 15.06
CA ARG A 90 3.82 -2.61 16.17
C ARG A 90 5.23 -2.26 15.72
N VAL A 91 6.03 -1.78 16.65
CA VAL A 91 7.48 -1.68 16.42
C VAL A 91 8.02 -3.07 16.11
N GLY A 92 8.78 -3.18 15.02
CA GLY A 92 9.33 -4.44 14.50
C GLY A 92 8.55 -5.06 13.35
N ASP A 93 7.28 -4.69 13.13
CA ASP A 93 6.47 -5.17 12.00
C ASP A 93 7.15 -4.79 10.67
N ASP A 94 7.05 -5.67 9.68
CA ASP A 94 7.43 -5.37 8.31
C ASP A 94 6.20 -4.82 7.59
N VAL A 95 6.35 -3.72 6.86
CA VAL A 95 5.26 -2.96 6.26
C VAL A 95 5.48 -2.75 4.77
N LEU A 96 4.38 -2.78 4.02
CA LEU A 96 4.35 -2.54 2.58
C LEU A 96 3.80 -1.13 2.29
N TYR A 97 4.54 -0.37 1.50
CA TYR A 97 4.16 0.97 1.05
C TYR A 97 4.73 1.25 -0.36
N ASP A 98 4.25 2.31 -1.03
CA ASP A 98 4.62 2.60 -2.42
C ASP A 98 6.06 3.14 -2.54
N TYR A 99 6.83 2.63 -3.51
CA TYR A 99 8.18 3.08 -3.86
C TYR A 99 8.26 4.56 -4.14
N MET A 100 7.23 5.15 -4.74
CA MET A 100 7.20 6.59 -4.99
C MET A 100 7.32 7.39 -3.69
N LEU A 101 6.89 6.85 -2.55
CA LEU A 101 7.04 7.49 -1.24
C LEU A 101 8.49 7.53 -0.76
N ASN A 102 9.35 6.57 -1.12
CA ASN A 102 10.78 6.67 -0.82
C ASN A 102 11.38 7.90 -1.48
N ASN A 103 11.16 8.04 -2.80
CA ASN A 103 11.64 9.20 -3.56
C ASN A 103 11.09 10.49 -2.96
N THR A 104 9.80 10.53 -2.62
CA THR A 104 9.18 11.68 -1.96
C THR A 104 9.84 11.99 -0.62
N CYS A 105 10.11 10.99 0.22
CA CYS A 105 10.74 11.19 1.52
C CYS A 105 12.14 11.81 1.41
N GLU A 106 12.93 11.36 0.44
CA GLU A 106 14.24 11.94 0.14
C GLU A 106 14.13 13.39 -0.34
N THR A 107 13.18 13.68 -1.23
CA THR A 107 12.99 15.06 -1.75
C THR A 107 12.36 16.04 -0.75
N GLU A 108 11.53 15.55 0.18
CA GLU A 108 10.77 16.38 1.11
C GLU A 108 11.38 16.47 2.51
N ALA A 109 12.66 16.09 2.67
CA ALA A 109 13.37 16.09 3.96
C ALA A 109 12.65 15.28 5.06
N ARG A 110 12.04 14.14 4.68
CA ARG A 110 11.41 13.18 5.60
C ARG A 110 12.34 12.02 5.97
N VAL A 111 13.64 12.18 5.73
CA VAL A 111 14.68 11.22 6.08
C VAL A 111 15.26 11.60 7.44
N VAL A 112 15.36 10.63 8.34
CA VAL A 112 15.94 10.76 9.67
C VAL A 112 17.08 9.75 9.78
N GLU A 113 18.30 10.24 9.91
CA GLU A 113 19.46 9.39 10.21
C GLU A 113 19.47 9.05 11.71
N ILE A 114 19.52 7.75 12.03
CA ILE A 114 19.61 7.27 13.41
C ILE A 114 20.91 6.50 13.61
N GLU A 115 21.68 6.90 14.62
CA GLU A 115 22.93 6.21 15.00
C GLU A 115 22.67 4.72 15.25
N GLY A 116 23.41 3.85 14.55
CA GLY A 116 23.29 2.40 14.66
C GLY A 116 22.16 1.73 13.84
N ILE A 117 21.24 2.51 13.25
CA ILE A 117 20.16 2.02 12.38
C ILE A 117 20.35 2.52 10.93
N GLY A 118 20.89 3.73 10.76
CA GLY A 118 21.02 4.44 9.49
C GLY A 118 19.74 5.16 9.08
N ASP A 119 19.58 5.41 7.78
CA ASP A 119 18.48 6.23 7.25
C ASP A 119 17.11 5.58 7.46
N CYS A 120 16.19 6.34 8.05
CA CYS A 120 14.80 5.98 8.25
C CYS A 120 13.90 7.02 7.60
N TYR A 121 12.73 6.61 7.15
CA TYR A 121 11.75 7.48 6.50
C TYR A 121 10.54 7.71 7.38
N LEU A 122 10.08 8.96 7.39
CA LEU A 122 8.86 9.38 8.07
C LEU A 122 7.68 9.28 7.09
N ILE A 123 6.91 8.20 7.22
CA ILE A 123 5.84 7.83 6.30
C ILE A 123 4.49 8.02 6.97
N SER A 124 3.51 8.55 6.23
CA SER A 124 2.14 8.67 6.73
C SER A 124 1.55 7.28 6.96
N TYR A 125 0.85 7.08 8.07
CA TYR A 125 0.21 5.80 8.40
C TYR A 125 -0.73 5.33 7.29
N ASP A 126 -1.51 6.25 6.68
CA ASP A 126 -2.46 5.96 5.58
C ASP A 126 -1.81 5.48 4.28
N SER A 127 -0.50 5.67 4.13
CA SER A 127 0.26 5.27 2.96
C SER A 127 0.73 3.82 3.01
N ILE A 128 0.59 3.17 4.18
CA ILE A 128 0.89 1.77 4.39
C ILE A 128 -0.35 0.97 3.99
N PHE A 129 -0.19 -0.04 3.13
CA PHE A 129 -1.32 -0.86 2.66
C PHE A 129 -1.29 -2.29 3.21
N GLY A 130 -0.21 -2.71 3.87
CA GLY A 130 -0.24 -3.91 4.72
C GLY A 130 1.00 -4.09 5.57
N TYR A 131 0.94 -5.08 6.46
CA TYR A 131 2.00 -5.42 7.38
C TYR A 131 2.12 -6.93 7.59
N SER A 132 3.30 -7.39 7.96
CA SER A 132 3.60 -8.74 8.43
C SER A 132 4.24 -8.62 9.81
N ARG A 133 3.91 -9.56 10.68
CA ARG A 133 4.49 -9.67 12.01
C ARG A 133 5.24 -10.98 12.11
N ASP A 134 6.47 -10.93 12.59
CA ASP A 134 7.29 -12.12 12.84
C ASP A 134 7.43 -13.09 11.63
N GLY A 135 7.31 -12.56 10.40
CA GLY A 135 7.39 -13.34 9.17
C GLY A 135 6.07 -14.04 8.77
N ASP A 136 4.96 -13.72 9.41
CA ASP A 136 3.63 -14.18 9.01
C ASP A 136 3.22 -13.62 7.64
N LYS A 137 2.11 -14.14 7.08
CA LYS A 137 1.51 -13.59 5.87
C LYS A 137 1.18 -12.11 6.04
N TYR A 138 1.35 -11.34 4.97
CA TYR A 138 0.97 -9.93 4.96
C TYR A 138 -0.55 -9.75 5.11
N VAL A 139 -0.93 -8.88 6.02
CA VAL A 139 -2.30 -8.47 6.31
C VAL A 139 -2.50 -7.04 5.80
N PRO A 140 -3.53 -6.77 4.99
CA PRO A 140 -3.82 -5.41 4.57
C PRO A 140 -4.28 -4.54 5.75
N ILE A 141 -4.10 -3.22 5.63
CA ILE A 141 -4.48 -2.24 6.65
C ILE A 141 -5.17 -1.03 6.00
N ASN A 142 -5.74 -0.10 6.76
CA ASN A 142 -6.26 1.19 6.27
C ASN A 142 -7.33 1.05 5.17
N GLY A 143 -8.15 -0.01 5.27
CA GLY A 143 -9.19 -0.30 4.30
C GLY A 143 -8.66 -0.74 2.93
N TYR A 144 -7.41 -1.18 2.84
CA TYR A 144 -6.90 -1.90 1.69
C TYR A 144 -7.39 -3.36 1.68
N VAL A 145 -7.39 -3.95 0.50
CA VAL A 145 -7.74 -5.33 0.20
C VAL A 145 -6.69 -5.86 -0.76
N PHE A 146 -6.16 -7.03 -0.43
CA PHE A 146 -5.29 -7.80 -1.32
C PHE A 146 -6.14 -8.74 -2.14
N PHE A 147 -5.96 -8.72 -3.45
CA PHE A 147 -6.71 -9.56 -4.36
C PHE A 147 -5.84 -10.00 -5.53
N LYS A 148 -6.21 -11.11 -6.16
CA LYS A 148 -5.65 -11.56 -7.41
C LYS A 148 -6.62 -11.17 -8.53
N ARG A 149 -6.18 -10.27 -9.40
CA ARG A 149 -6.97 -9.89 -10.59
C ARG A 149 -7.02 -11.07 -11.55
N ASP A 150 -8.17 -11.27 -12.18
CA ASP A 150 -8.28 -12.26 -13.25
C ASP A 150 -7.45 -11.81 -14.45
N GLU A 151 -6.78 -12.78 -15.07
CA GLU A 151 -5.94 -12.52 -16.22
C GLU A 151 -6.69 -12.82 -17.51
N ALA A 152 -6.93 -11.78 -18.31
CA ALA A 152 -7.30 -11.95 -19.70
C ALA A 152 -6.15 -12.64 -20.45
N LYS A 153 -6.43 -13.82 -21.00
CA LYS A 153 -5.47 -14.60 -21.81
C LYS A 153 -5.74 -14.36 -23.29
N GLY A 154 -4.75 -13.79 -23.98
CA GLY A 154 -4.71 -13.75 -25.43
C GLY A 154 -4.27 -15.10 -25.98
N ARG A 155 -4.81 -15.49 -27.14
CA ARG A 155 -4.40 -16.70 -27.87
C ARG A 155 -4.04 -16.31 -29.29
N VAL A 156 -2.84 -16.69 -29.72
CA VAL A 156 -2.43 -16.64 -31.13
C VAL A 156 -2.04 -18.05 -31.55
N ALA A 157 -2.69 -18.55 -32.58
CA ALA A 157 -2.36 -19.81 -33.22
C ALA A 157 -1.66 -19.54 -34.57
N LYS A 158 -0.54 -20.22 -34.82
CA LYS A 158 0.13 -20.23 -36.14
C LYS A 158 0.56 -21.66 -36.49
N GLY A 159 -0.23 -22.32 -37.34
CA GLY A 159 -0.07 -23.76 -37.60
C GLY A 159 -0.45 -24.57 -36.37
N ASP A 160 0.39 -25.54 -35.99
CA ASP A 160 0.19 -26.40 -34.80
C ASP A 160 0.69 -25.78 -33.48
N LEU A 161 1.17 -24.54 -33.53
CA LEU A 161 1.67 -23.81 -32.35
C LEU A 161 0.60 -22.85 -31.83
N GLU A 162 0.14 -23.10 -30.59
CA GLU A 162 -0.67 -22.19 -29.80
C GLU A 162 0.21 -21.46 -28.79
N ILE A 163 0.23 -20.13 -28.87
CA ILE A 163 0.88 -19.27 -27.88
C ILE A 163 -0.21 -18.58 -27.09
N ILE A 164 -0.27 -18.90 -25.79
CA ILE A 164 -1.10 -18.19 -24.81
C ILE A 164 -0.23 -17.11 -24.18
N TYR A 165 -0.63 -15.84 -24.31
CA TYR A 165 0.10 -14.71 -23.74
C TYR A 165 -0.82 -13.85 -22.86
N LYS A 166 -0.25 -13.26 -21.81
CA LYS A 166 -0.96 -12.30 -20.95
C LYS A 166 -1.21 -11.02 -21.77
N THR A 167 -2.45 -10.58 -21.91
CA THR A 167 -2.73 -9.27 -22.52
C THR A 167 -2.40 -8.21 -21.48
N GLY A 168 -1.44 -7.33 -21.74
CA GLY A 168 -0.86 -6.40 -20.75
C GLY A 168 -1.79 -5.28 -20.26
N ASP A 169 -3.03 -5.23 -20.73
CA ASP A 169 -4.01 -4.23 -20.34
C ASP A 169 -4.95 -4.82 -19.28
N TYR A 170 -5.20 -4.04 -18.23
CA TYR A 170 -6.19 -4.28 -17.18
C TYR A 170 -7.62 -4.31 -17.75
N HIS A 171 -7.93 -5.31 -18.57
CA HIS A 171 -9.23 -5.45 -19.21
C HIS A 171 -10.27 -6.01 -18.26
N GLU A 172 -9.84 -6.78 -17.26
CA GLU A 172 -10.73 -7.38 -16.28
C GLU A 172 -10.67 -6.60 -14.97
N ASP A 173 -11.81 -6.03 -14.62
CA ASP A 173 -12.04 -5.33 -13.36
C ASP A 173 -12.44 -6.31 -12.24
N TYR A 174 -12.30 -7.62 -12.46
CA TYR A 174 -12.69 -8.68 -11.53
C TYR A 174 -11.48 -9.36 -10.92
N GLY A 175 -11.67 -9.97 -9.74
CA GLY A 175 -10.65 -10.81 -9.13
C GLY A 175 -11.15 -11.54 -7.89
N THR A 176 -10.23 -12.24 -7.25
CA THR A 176 -10.47 -13.02 -6.02
C THR A 176 -9.73 -12.38 -4.86
N VAL A 177 -10.42 -12.13 -3.75
CA VAL A 177 -9.82 -11.64 -2.50
C VAL A 177 -8.85 -12.67 -1.96
N ILE A 178 -7.64 -12.21 -1.64
CA ILE A 178 -6.60 -12.99 -0.96
C ILE A 178 -6.60 -12.67 0.53
N ALA A 179 -6.71 -11.38 0.87
CA ALA A 179 -6.83 -10.92 2.24
C ALA A 179 -7.55 -9.58 2.27
N ALA A 180 -8.31 -9.33 3.34
CA ALA A 180 -8.97 -8.05 3.55
C ALA A 180 -8.82 -7.64 5.01
N ASP A 181 -8.65 -6.34 5.24
CA ASP A 181 -8.72 -5.78 6.59
C ASP A 181 -10.18 -5.75 7.04
N GLU A 182 -10.45 -5.65 8.33
CA GLU A 182 -11.77 -5.24 8.81
C GLU A 182 -12.20 -3.90 8.16
N PRO A 183 -13.51 -3.68 7.97
CA PRO A 183 -14.00 -2.41 7.49
C PRO A 183 -13.55 -1.27 8.42
N VAL A 184 -13.07 -0.18 7.84
CA VAL A 184 -12.74 1.02 8.61
C VAL A 184 -14.03 1.64 9.15
N SER A 185 -13.99 2.22 10.35
CA SER A 185 -15.19 2.76 11.00
C SER A 185 -15.67 4.04 10.34
N ALA A 186 -14.76 4.83 9.76
CA ALA A 186 -15.09 6.09 9.13
C ALA A 186 -14.06 6.55 8.09
N TYR A 187 -14.53 7.46 7.25
CA TYR A 187 -13.81 8.08 6.15
C TYR A 187 -13.74 9.59 6.37
N LEU A 188 -12.59 10.19 6.11
CA LEU A 188 -12.46 11.65 6.15
C LEU A 188 -13.33 12.30 5.05
N PHE A 189 -13.45 11.64 3.90
CA PHE A 189 -14.33 12.08 2.81
C PHE A 189 -15.61 11.25 2.78
N THR A 190 -16.75 11.93 2.87
CA THR A 190 -18.10 11.33 3.03
C THR A 190 -18.65 10.64 1.79
N ASN A 191 -17.96 10.71 0.65
CA ASN A 191 -18.46 10.17 -0.62
C ASN A 191 -18.05 8.71 -0.85
N TYR A 192 -17.30 8.12 0.09
CA TYR A 192 -16.87 6.73 0.01
C TYR A 192 -17.93 5.83 0.64
N ASN A 193 -18.67 5.14 -0.24
CA ASN A 193 -19.62 4.10 0.15
C ASN A 193 -18.90 2.75 0.16
N ASP A 194 -18.33 2.36 1.30
CA ASP A 194 -17.93 0.97 1.49
C ASP A 194 -19.05 0.12 2.10
N HIS A 195 -20.17 0.74 2.52
CA HIS A 195 -21.34 0.11 3.13
C HIS A 195 -21.05 -0.89 4.27
N GLY A 196 -19.90 -0.80 4.95
CA GLY A 196 -19.49 -1.81 5.93
C GLY A 196 -19.34 -3.22 5.32
N LEU A 197 -19.02 -3.28 4.03
CA LEU A 197 -18.84 -4.51 3.26
C LEU A 197 -17.88 -5.45 3.98
N LYS A 198 -18.33 -6.65 4.34
CA LYS A 198 -17.41 -7.68 4.84
C LYS A 198 -16.86 -8.46 3.65
N LEU A 199 -15.56 -8.74 3.70
CA LEU A 199 -14.86 -9.47 2.66
C LEU A 199 -14.15 -10.64 3.30
N HIS A 200 -14.24 -11.79 2.67
CA HIS A 200 -13.58 -13.01 3.07
C HIS A 200 -12.58 -13.43 2.00
N GLU A 201 -11.56 -14.18 2.41
CA GLU A 201 -10.66 -14.83 1.46
C GLU A 201 -11.49 -15.69 0.49
N SER A 202 -11.11 -15.66 -0.78
CA SER A 202 -11.82 -16.30 -1.90
C SER A 202 -13.12 -15.61 -2.37
N ASP A 203 -13.57 -14.52 -1.76
CA ASP A 203 -14.68 -13.74 -2.32
C ASP A 203 -14.30 -13.17 -3.69
N ARG A 204 -15.29 -13.12 -4.59
CA ARG A 204 -15.13 -12.53 -5.91
C ARG A 204 -15.50 -11.07 -5.85
N ILE A 205 -14.64 -10.19 -6.37
CA ILE A 205 -14.87 -8.74 -6.34
C ILE A 205 -14.83 -8.14 -7.73
N LEU A 206 -15.63 -7.10 -7.93
CA LEU A 206 -15.56 -6.17 -9.05
C LEU A 206 -14.99 -4.84 -8.54
N VAL A 207 -13.88 -4.39 -9.13
CA VAL A 207 -13.16 -3.16 -8.81
C VAL A 207 -13.51 -2.09 -9.83
N LYS A 208 -13.49 -0.82 -9.44
CA LYS A 208 -13.68 0.29 -10.36
C LYS A 208 -12.54 0.38 -11.36
N LYS A 209 -12.87 0.54 -12.65
CA LYS A 209 -11.88 0.69 -13.72
C LYS A 209 -10.80 1.71 -13.41
N GLY A 210 -9.54 1.31 -13.60
CA GLY A 210 -8.37 2.15 -13.33
C GLY A 210 -8.02 2.31 -11.84
N HIS A 211 -8.71 1.58 -10.96
CA HIS A 211 -8.35 1.47 -9.56
C HIS A 211 -7.72 0.10 -9.26
N GLY A 212 -6.89 0.12 -8.21
CA GLY A 212 -6.05 -0.99 -7.83
C GLY A 212 -4.71 -0.98 -8.54
N PHE A 213 -3.71 -1.57 -7.91
CA PHE A 213 -2.36 -1.66 -8.46
C PHE A 213 -1.63 -2.89 -7.94
N ARG A 214 -0.68 -3.40 -8.72
CA ARG A 214 0.17 -4.52 -8.28
C ARG A 214 1.04 -4.09 -7.11
N ILE A 215 1.11 -4.94 -6.09
CA ILE A 215 2.01 -4.74 -4.96
C ILE A 215 3.44 -4.71 -5.49
N ALA A 216 3.92 -5.74 -6.16
CA ALA A 216 5.29 -5.76 -6.66
C ALA A 216 5.36 -6.21 -8.12
N TYR A 217 6.41 -5.80 -8.81
CA TYR A 217 6.76 -6.39 -10.10
C TYR A 217 7.26 -7.82 -9.91
N ASP A 218 6.91 -8.71 -10.82
CA ASP A 218 7.26 -10.14 -10.74
C ASP A 218 8.77 -10.39 -10.61
N ILE A 219 9.61 -9.47 -11.09
CA ILE A 219 11.09 -9.54 -10.99
C ILE A 219 11.65 -9.11 -9.62
N HIS A 220 10.84 -8.45 -8.80
CA HIS A 220 11.23 -7.88 -7.50
C HIS A 220 10.39 -8.40 -6.33
N ALA A 221 9.23 -9.00 -6.63
CA ALA A 221 8.36 -9.61 -5.65
C ALA A 221 9.00 -10.89 -5.11
N SER A 222 8.96 -11.07 -3.78
CA SER A 222 9.01 -12.43 -3.22
C SER A 222 7.90 -13.26 -3.85
N GLU A 223 8.06 -14.58 -3.91
CA GLU A 223 7.02 -15.48 -4.44
C GLU A 223 5.64 -15.21 -3.81
N GLU A 224 5.62 -14.81 -2.54
CA GLU A 224 4.41 -14.49 -1.78
C GLU A 224 3.70 -13.21 -2.22
N LEU A 225 4.40 -12.25 -2.82
CA LEU A 225 3.84 -10.96 -3.26
C LEU A 225 3.59 -10.90 -4.78
N LYS A 226 4.00 -11.94 -5.52
CA LYS A 226 3.76 -12.04 -6.97
C LYS A 226 2.27 -12.10 -7.25
N GLU A 227 1.85 -11.41 -8.32
CA GLU A 227 0.47 -11.38 -8.80
C GLU A 227 -0.58 -10.84 -7.80
N ILE A 228 -0.15 -10.31 -6.64
CA ILE A 228 -1.06 -9.65 -5.70
C ILE A 228 -1.25 -8.19 -6.12
N GLU A 229 -2.51 -7.80 -6.23
CA GLU A 229 -2.93 -6.41 -6.35
C GLU A 229 -3.55 -5.91 -5.05
N VAL A 230 -3.44 -4.60 -4.85
CA VAL A 230 -4.07 -3.86 -3.76
C VAL A 230 -5.14 -2.96 -4.30
N VAL A 231 -6.28 -2.91 -3.62
CA VAL A 231 -7.35 -1.94 -3.87
C VAL A 231 -7.89 -1.43 -2.54
N ARG A 232 -8.39 -0.19 -2.50
CA ARG A 232 -9.12 0.31 -1.33
C ARG A 232 -10.59 -0.10 -1.41
N ARG A 233 -11.19 -0.47 -0.27
CA ARG A 233 -12.59 -0.88 -0.13
C ARG A 233 -13.59 0.03 -0.87
N PRO A 234 -13.50 1.38 -0.81
CA PRO A 234 -14.44 2.23 -1.53
C PRO A 234 -14.38 2.16 -3.06
N ASN A 235 -13.36 1.51 -3.62
CA ASN A 235 -13.23 1.29 -5.06
C ASN A 235 -13.73 -0.10 -5.48
N ILE A 236 -14.29 -0.89 -4.55
CA ILE A 236 -14.97 -2.15 -4.85
C ILE A 236 -16.44 -1.82 -5.13
N ILE A 237 -16.91 -2.24 -6.32
CA ILE A 237 -18.26 -1.99 -6.82
C ILE A 237 -19.22 -3.08 -6.35
N ALA A 238 -18.78 -4.34 -6.37
CA ALA A 238 -19.61 -5.49 -6.03
C ALA A 238 -18.78 -6.63 -5.45
N VAL A 239 -19.44 -7.46 -4.65
CA VAL A 239 -18.92 -8.72 -4.11
C VAL A 239 -19.88 -9.83 -4.51
N CYS A 240 -19.33 -10.91 -5.03
CA CYS A 240 -20.03 -12.17 -5.22
C CYS A 240 -19.45 -13.15 -4.20
N ASN A 241 -20.24 -13.45 -3.18
CA ASN A 241 -19.85 -14.39 -2.14
C ASN A 241 -19.75 -15.79 -2.76
N SER A 242 -18.64 -16.46 -2.44
CA SER A 242 -18.37 -17.85 -2.81
C SER A 242 -19.19 -18.84 -1.99
#